data_AF-A0A1J5TW82-F1
#
_entry.id   AF-A0A1J5TW82-F1
#
_cell.length_a   1.000
_cell.length_b   1.000
_cell.length_c   1.000
_cell.angle_alpha   90.00
_cell.angle_beta   90.00
_cell.angle_gamma   90.00
#
_symmetry.space_group_name_H-M   'P 1'
#
loop_
_entity.id
_entity.type
_entity.pdbx_description
1 polymer ?
#
loop_
_entity_poly.entity_id
_entity_poly.type
_entity_poly.pdbx_seq_one_letter_code
_entity_poly.pdbx_strand_id
1 'polypeptide(L)'
;MSNIYNNLSDFFEKKLSDVAKNYDYANSNIYILEDNFKALKIEYPDIWQALQSCNHQRDKRTIEEYAKDLVSSWVYEDTVLNYLKNDFDIELYGADRERRVLSNSKVSSDNDFIIKKNGELLNIELVNSYTNYWKKYQRIDLRDNKFEKLKSKQAILICVDICNKEFYLIDLKKINKNIKYIGHHKPYGKPAYQIFLNDITVHSFSIENLIVQLNKLLNEKI
;
A
#
# COMPACT_ATOMS: atom_id res chain seq x y z
N MET A 1 10.99 -14.59 4.06
CA MET A 1 10.51 -13.22 4.37
C MET A 1 10.41 -12.47 3.07
N SER A 2 9.36 -11.68 2.85
CA SER A 2 9.30 -10.77 1.71
C SER A 2 10.34 -9.67 1.95
N ASN A 3 11.25 -9.44 1.01
CA ASN A 3 12.17 -8.32 1.08
C ASN A 3 11.62 -7.21 0.17
N ILE A 4 10.68 -6.43 0.72
CA ILE A 4 9.98 -5.36 -0.02
C ILE A 4 10.99 -4.40 -0.63
N TYR A 5 11.99 -4.01 0.16
CA TYR A 5 13.05 -3.13 -0.27
C TYR A 5 13.82 -3.66 -1.49
N ASN A 6 14.24 -4.93 -1.49
CA ASN A 6 14.97 -5.49 -2.62
C ASN A 6 14.09 -5.55 -3.87
N ASN A 7 12.86 -6.06 -3.74
CA ASN A 7 11.94 -6.16 -4.88
C ASN A 7 11.65 -4.79 -5.51
N LEU A 8 11.52 -3.76 -4.68
CA LEU A 8 11.31 -2.40 -5.14
C LEU A 8 12.60 -1.77 -5.71
N SER A 9 13.75 -2.01 -5.09
CA SER A 9 15.04 -1.53 -5.65
C SER A 9 15.30 -2.11 -7.03
N ASP A 10 15.00 -3.40 -7.23
CA ASP A 10 15.07 -4.06 -8.53
C ASP A 10 14.03 -3.47 -9.52
N PHE A 11 12.82 -3.17 -9.05
CA PHE A 11 11.77 -2.54 -9.87
C PHE A 11 12.15 -1.13 -10.34
N PHE A 12 12.74 -0.30 -9.47
CA PHE A 12 13.14 1.07 -9.80
C PHE A 12 14.49 1.15 -10.54
N GLU A 13 15.25 0.05 -10.57
CA GLU A 13 16.64 0.00 -11.08
C GLU A 13 17.57 1.05 -10.42
N LYS A 14 17.22 1.49 -9.21
CA LYS A 14 17.88 2.56 -8.44
C LYS A 14 17.73 2.32 -6.93
N LYS A 15 18.56 2.99 -6.13
CA LYS A 15 18.38 2.97 -4.67
C LYS A 15 17.10 3.70 -4.31
N LEU A 16 16.28 3.09 -3.45
CA LEU A 16 15.04 3.71 -2.98
C LEU A 16 15.29 5.03 -2.25
N SER A 17 16.43 5.21 -1.58
CA SER A 17 16.78 6.48 -0.94
C SER A 17 16.94 7.62 -1.94
N ASP A 18 17.41 7.35 -3.16
CA ASP A 18 17.54 8.37 -4.20
C ASP A 18 16.16 8.74 -4.77
N VAL A 19 15.26 7.77 -4.92
CA VAL A 19 13.86 8.04 -5.28
C VAL A 19 13.17 8.87 -4.21
N ALA A 20 13.34 8.49 -2.93
CA ALA A 20 12.77 9.20 -1.79
C ALA A 20 13.28 10.65 -1.69
N LYS A 21 14.57 10.89 -1.95
CA LYS A 21 15.15 12.25 -2.02
C LYS A 21 14.48 13.10 -3.12
N ASN A 22 14.17 12.51 -4.28
CA ASN A 22 13.45 13.22 -5.35
C ASN A 22 12.01 13.56 -5.00
N TYR A 23 11.43 12.90 -3.98
CA TYR A 23 10.11 13.21 -3.42
C TYR A 23 10.20 14.01 -2.11
N ASP A 24 11.35 14.61 -1.82
CA ASP A 24 11.57 15.45 -0.64
C ASP A 24 11.29 14.75 0.70
N TYR A 25 11.56 13.44 0.78
CA TYR A 25 11.41 12.70 2.03
C TYR A 25 12.36 13.24 3.12
N ALA A 26 11.87 13.27 4.36
CA ALA A 26 12.68 13.65 5.51
C ALA A 26 13.91 12.75 5.68
N ASN A 27 15.02 13.32 6.15
CA ASN A 27 16.28 12.60 6.37
C ASN A 27 16.13 11.36 7.27
N SER A 28 15.20 11.36 8.22
CA SER A 28 14.90 10.16 9.04
C SER A 28 14.46 8.97 8.17
N ASN A 29 13.64 9.20 7.15
CA ASN A 29 13.23 8.17 6.20
C ASN A 29 14.39 7.75 5.29
N ILE A 30 15.26 8.69 4.91
CA ILE A 30 16.47 8.39 4.14
C ILE A 30 17.41 7.48 4.93
N TYR A 31 17.64 7.75 6.21
CA TYR A 31 18.46 6.90 7.09
C TYR A 31 17.90 5.48 7.21
N ILE A 32 16.56 5.33 7.25
CA ILE A 32 15.92 4.00 7.25
C ILE A 32 16.21 3.24 5.94
N LEU A 33 16.09 3.90 4.79
CA LEU A 33 16.33 3.28 3.48
C LEU A 33 17.81 2.95 3.23
N GLU A 34 18.73 3.65 3.89
CA GLU A 34 20.19 3.47 3.80
C GLU A 34 20.77 2.58 4.93
N ASP A 35 19.92 1.94 5.74
CA ASP A 35 20.31 1.12 6.90
C ASP A 35 21.11 1.88 7.98
N ASN A 36 21.03 3.21 8.02
CA ASN A 36 21.73 4.05 8.99
C ASN A 36 20.95 4.20 10.31
N PHE A 37 20.59 3.07 10.92
CA PHE A 37 19.81 3.05 12.16
C PHE A 37 20.57 3.60 13.37
N LYS A 38 21.91 3.65 13.32
CA LYS A 38 22.73 4.29 14.36
C LYS A 38 22.51 5.79 14.39
N ALA A 39 22.61 6.47 13.24
CA ALA A 39 22.32 7.89 13.14
C ALA A 39 20.84 8.18 13.45
N LEU A 40 19.92 7.35 12.96
CA LEU A 40 18.48 7.48 13.26
C LEU A 40 18.19 7.52 14.76
N LYS A 41 18.83 6.64 15.55
CA LYS A 41 18.66 6.58 17.02
C LYS A 41 19.16 7.84 17.73
N ILE A 42 20.19 8.48 17.20
CA ILE A 42 20.84 9.64 17.80
C ILE A 42 20.12 10.93 17.39
N GLU A 43 19.86 11.09 16.10
CA GLU A 43 19.36 12.34 15.52
C GLU A 43 17.82 12.41 15.51
N TYR A 44 17.14 11.27 15.47
CA TYR A 44 15.68 11.16 15.44
C TYR A 44 15.14 10.17 16.50
N PRO A 45 15.44 10.38 17.79
CA PRO A 45 15.07 9.45 18.86
C PRO A 45 13.55 9.22 18.95
N ASP A 46 12.74 10.24 18.70
CA ASP A 46 11.27 10.14 18.72
C ASP A 46 10.74 9.19 17.64
N ILE A 47 11.34 9.21 16.44
CA ILE A 47 10.99 8.29 15.34
C ILE A 47 11.38 6.86 15.72
N TRP A 48 12.56 6.67 16.31
CA TRP A 48 12.98 5.36 16.79
C TRP A 48 12.04 4.82 17.87
N GLN A 49 11.62 5.65 18.83
CA GLN A 49 10.65 5.28 19.86
C GLN A 49 9.28 4.93 19.25
N ALA A 50 8.83 5.69 18.25
CA ALA A 50 7.59 5.38 17.52
C ALA A 50 7.67 3.99 16.87
N LEU A 51 8.77 3.67 16.17
CA LEU A 51 9.00 2.35 15.58
C LEU A 51 8.99 1.22 16.64
N GLN A 52 9.61 1.47 17.81
CA GLN A 52 9.62 0.52 18.93
C GLN A 52 8.21 0.24 19.47
N SER A 53 7.32 1.24 19.43
CA SER A 53 5.93 1.10 19.90
C SER A 53 5.04 0.25 18.98
N CYS A 54 5.43 0.08 17.70
CA CYS A 54 4.64 -0.60 16.65
C CYS A 54 4.71 -2.14 16.71
N ASN A 55 4.73 -2.73 17.90
CA ASN A 55 4.81 -4.18 18.10
C ASN A 55 3.68 -4.94 17.42
N HIS A 56 2.47 -4.36 17.41
CA HIS A 56 1.31 -4.99 16.79
C HIS A 56 1.38 -4.99 15.26
N GLN A 57 1.88 -3.92 14.63
CA GLN A 57 1.97 -3.76 13.16
C GLN A 57 3.17 -4.50 12.57
N ARG A 58 4.25 -4.58 13.35
CA ARG A 58 5.50 -5.23 12.99
C ARG A 58 5.36 -6.74 12.85
N ASP A 59 4.40 -7.34 13.54
CA ASP A 59 4.20 -8.79 13.62
C ASP A 59 5.52 -9.47 14.06
N LYS A 60 6.14 -10.31 13.22
CA LYS A 60 7.39 -11.04 13.54
C LYS A 60 8.69 -10.32 13.15
N ARG A 61 8.61 -9.17 12.49
CA ARG A 61 9.79 -8.45 11.96
C ARG A 61 10.61 -7.80 13.08
N THR A 62 11.89 -7.60 12.86
CA THR A 62 12.69 -6.66 13.65
C THR A 62 12.22 -5.22 13.41
N ILE A 63 12.58 -4.31 14.31
CA ILE A 63 12.23 -2.88 14.15
C ILE A 63 12.80 -2.34 12.83
N GLU A 64 14.02 -2.73 12.50
CA GLU A 64 14.76 -2.29 11.32
C GLU A 64 14.10 -2.82 10.03
N GLU A 65 13.77 -4.12 9.98
CA GLU A 65 13.01 -4.71 8.86
C GLU A 65 11.66 -4.03 8.67
N TYR A 66 10.92 -3.79 9.76
CA TYR A 66 9.61 -3.12 9.68
C TYR A 66 9.72 -1.68 9.18
N ALA A 67 10.68 -0.92 9.70
CA ALA A 67 10.92 0.45 9.28
C ALA A 67 11.25 0.51 7.78
N LYS A 68 12.15 -0.37 7.33
CA LYS A 68 12.58 -0.42 5.94
C LYS A 68 11.45 -0.83 5.01
N ASP A 69 10.68 -1.87 5.37
CA ASP A 69 9.47 -2.27 4.64
C ASP A 69 8.47 -1.11 4.52
N LEU A 70 8.19 -0.44 5.64
CA LEU A 70 7.23 0.67 5.70
C LEU A 70 7.62 1.82 4.77
N VAL A 71 8.84 2.33 4.91
CA VAL A 71 9.30 3.47 4.09
C VAL A 71 9.44 3.07 2.62
N SER A 72 9.84 1.82 2.33
CA SER A 72 9.91 1.33 0.95
C SER A 72 8.53 1.30 0.28
N SER A 73 7.50 0.83 0.99
CA SER A 73 6.12 0.86 0.49
C SER A 73 5.62 2.28 0.24
N TRP A 74 5.93 3.24 1.11
CA TRP A 74 5.58 4.64 0.90
C TRP A 74 6.19 5.24 -0.37
N VAL A 75 7.48 4.97 -0.63
CA VAL A 75 8.15 5.43 -1.86
C VAL A 75 7.41 4.93 -3.10
N TYR A 76 7.01 3.66 -3.10
CA TYR A 76 6.26 3.08 -4.21
C TYR A 76 4.85 3.67 -4.35
N GLU A 77 4.12 3.82 -3.24
CA GLU A 77 2.81 4.47 -3.22
C GLU A 77 2.87 5.89 -3.79
N ASP A 78 3.84 6.70 -3.37
CA ASP A 78 4.03 8.06 -3.87
C ASP A 78 4.39 8.09 -5.35
N THR A 79 5.18 7.12 -5.84
CA THR A 79 5.42 6.97 -7.27
C THR A 79 4.13 6.76 -8.04
N VAL A 80 3.32 5.76 -7.66
CA VAL A 80 2.05 5.48 -8.33
C VAL A 80 1.12 6.69 -8.27
N LEU A 81 0.99 7.32 -7.11
CA LEU A 81 0.16 8.51 -6.89
C LEU A 81 0.58 9.69 -7.76
N ASN A 82 1.89 9.95 -7.87
CA ASN A 82 2.40 11.06 -8.70
C ASN A 82 2.09 10.85 -10.17
N TYR A 83 2.12 9.62 -10.66
CA TYR A 83 1.67 9.32 -12.01
C TYR A 83 0.16 9.51 -12.17
N LEU A 84 -0.65 8.99 -11.24
CA LEU A 84 -2.10 9.13 -11.31
C LEU A 84 -2.58 10.59 -11.23
N LYS A 85 -1.88 11.45 -10.49
CA LYS A 85 -2.20 12.90 -10.38
C LYS A 85 -2.11 13.64 -11.70
N ASN A 86 -1.40 13.10 -12.70
CA ASN A 86 -1.35 13.72 -14.03
C ASN A 86 -2.65 13.52 -14.82
N ASP A 87 -3.43 12.50 -14.47
CA ASP A 87 -4.62 12.07 -15.22
C ASP A 87 -5.91 12.18 -14.41
N PHE A 88 -5.81 12.29 -13.08
CA PHE A 88 -6.95 12.33 -12.16
C PHE A 88 -6.81 13.46 -11.14
N ASP A 89 -7.92 14.11 -10.83
CA ASP A 89 -8.01 15.05 -9.71
C ASP A 89 -8.00 14.25 -8.39
N ILE A 90 -6.87 14.22 -7.70
CA ILE A 90 -6.62 13.39 -6.52
C ILE A 90 -6.41 14.23 -5.28
N GLU A 91 -7.19 13.95 -4.24
CA GLU A 91 -6.95 14.43 -2.88
C GLU A 91 -6.43 13.29 -2.00
N LEU A 92 -5.27 13.50 -1.37
CA LEU A 92 -4.73 12.56 -0.38
C LEU A 92 -5.50 12.67 0.93
N TYR A 93 -5.88 11.54 1.53
CA TYR A 93 -6.65 11.49 2.78
C TYR A 93 -5.80 10.84 3.90
N GLY A 94 -5.88 11.37 5.13
CA GLY A 94 -5.26 10.75 6.31
C GLY A 94 -3.88 11.28 6.74
N ALA A 95 -3.28 10.59 7.71
CA ALA A 95 -2.01 10.96 8.35
C ALA A 95 -0.76 10.67 7.48
N ASP A 96 -0.94 9.98 6.34
CA ASP A 96 0.12 9.65 5.38
C ASP A 96 0.60 10.85 4.55
N ARG A 97 -0.09 12.00 4.60
CA ARG A 97 0.33 13.22 3.89
C ARG A 97 1.74 13.69 4.27
N GLU A 98 2.19 13.37 5.49
CA GLU A 98 3.49 13.83 5.98
C GLU A 98 4.57 12.74 5.94
N ARG A 99 4.23 11.50 5.49
CA ARG A 99 5.11 10.31 5.51
C ARG A 99 5.94 10.22 6.81
N ARG A 100 5.27 10.48 7.94
CA ARG A 100 5.85 10.45 9.29
C ARG A 100 5.61 9.09 9.91
N VAL A 101 6.63 8.52 10.53
CA VAL A 101 6.44 7.31 11.33
C VAL A 101 5.61 7.65 12.56
N LEU A 102 4.43 7.05 12.65
CA LEU A 102 3.51 7.24 13.76
C LEU A 102 3.66 6.12 14.80
N SER A 103 3.41 6.45 16.06
CA SER A 103 3.28 5.44 17.11
C SER A 103 2.00 4.61 16.93
N ASN A 104 1.96 3.43 17.54
CA ASN A 104 0.86 2.46 17.42
C ASN A 104 -0.55 3.07 17.61
N SER A 105 -0.71 4.07 18.47
CA SER A 105 -1.99 4.73 18.75
C SER A 105 -2.45 5.74 17.69
N LYS A 106 -1.60 6.06 16.71
CA LYS A 106 -1.85 7.10 15.68
C LYS A 106 -1.87 6.56 14.25
N VAL A 107 -1.59 5.28 14.04
CA VAL A 107 -1.67 4.66 12.71
C VAL A 107 -3.14 4.60 12.30
N SER A 108 -3.54 5.48 11.38
CA SER A 108 -4.90 5.46 10.82
C SER A 108 -5.04 4.31 9.83
N SER A 109 -6.26 3.77 9.73
CA SER A 109 -6.70 2.82 8.71
C SER A 109 -7.47 3.51 7.58
N ASP A 110 -7.30 4.82 7.40
CA ASP A 110 -7.98 5.56 6.33
C ASP A 110 -7.52 5.10 4.95
N ASN A 111 -8.34 5.41 3.95
CA ASN A 111 -8.03 5.04 2.57
C ASN A 111 -6.90 5.93 2.07
N ASP A 112 -6.08 5.41 1.17
CA ASP A 112 -4.89 6.12 0.71
C ASP A 112 -5.24 7.46 0.01
N PHE A 113 -6.30 7.50 -0.82
CA PHE A 113 -6.68 8.73 -1.54
C PHE A 113 -8.11 8.74 -2.09
N ILE A 114 -8.56 9.91 -2.54
CA ILE A 114 -9.85 10.13 -3.20
C ILE A 114 -9.60 10.65 -4.62
N ILE A 115 -10.28 10.07 -5.60
CA ILE A 115 -10.37 10.64 -6.95
C ILE A 115 -11.67 11.43 -7.06
N LYS A 116 -11.59 12.68 -7.49
CA LYS A 116 -12.72 13.51 -7.88
C LYS A 116 -13.00 13.33 -9.37
N LYS A 117 -14.23 12.96 -9.70
CA LYS A 117 -14.64 12.85 -11.11
C LYS A 117 -16.10 13.24 -11.25
N ASN A 118 -16.38 14.23 -12.10
CA ASN A 118 -17.74 14.72 -12.40
C ASN A 118 -18.58 15.05 -11.14
N GLY A 119 -17.93 15.57 -10.09
CA GLY A 119 -18.59 15.91 -8.82
C GLY A 119 -18.74 14.76 -7.83
N GLU A 120 -18.38 13.52 -8.21
CA GLU A 120 -18.33 12.38 -7.30
C GLU A 120 -16.96 12.23 -6.64
N LEU A 121 -16.97 11.76 -5.37
CA LEU A 121 -15.78 11.41 -4.61
C LEU A 121 -15.64 9.88 -4.55
N LEU A 122 -14.57 9.38 -5.15
CA LEU A 122 -14.30 7.95 -5.23
C LEU A 122 -13.16 7.58 -4.29
N ASN A 123 -13.48 6.78 -3.28
CA ASN A 123 -12.50 6.24 -2.34
C ASN A 123 -11.60 5.20 -3.03
N ILE A 124 -10.28 5.42 -3.02
CA ILE A 124 -9.30 4.51 -3.63
C ILE A 124 -8.33 4.00 -2.56
N GLU A 125 -7.97 2.72 -2.68
CA GLU A 125 -6.96 2.07 -1.87
C GLU A 125 -5.93 1.39 -2.76
N LEU A 126 -4.64 1.64 -2.52
CA LEU A 126 -3.55 0.94 -3.16
C LEU A 126 -3.15 -0.27 -2.30
N VAL A 127 -3.21 -1.45 -2.90
CA VAL A 127 -2.80 -2.70 -2.25
C VAL A 127 -1.68 -3.31 -3.06
N ASN A 128 -0.56 -3.63 -2.42
CA ASN A 128 0.63 -4.13 -3.12
C ASN A 128 0.98 -5.55 -2.68
N SER A 129 1.36 -6.39 -3.64
CA SER A 129 2.05 -7.66 -3.39
C SER A 129 3.47 -7.60 -3.91
N TYR A 130 4.40 -7.90 -3.01
CA TYR A 130 5.83 -8.02 -3.29
C TYR A 130 6.26 -9.49 -3.42
N THR A 131 5.31 -10.42 -3.54
CA THR A 131 5.60 -11.85 -3.62
C THR A 131 4.68 -12.52 -4.63
N ASN A 132 5.02 -13.74 -5.05
CA ASN A 132 4.16 -14.54 -5.92
C ASN A 132 2.88 -15.08 -5.22
N TYR A 133 2.48 -14.53 -4.07
CA TYR A 133 1.37 -15.06 -3.26
C TYR A 133 0.02 -14.97 -3.98
N TRP A 134 -0.32 -13.80 -4.54
CA TRP A 134 -1.61 -13.60 -5.20
C TRP A 134 -1.80 -14.52 -6.39
N LYS A 135 -0.82 -14.56 -7.29
CA LYS A 135 -0.85 -15.45 -8.46
C LYS A 135 -0.84 -16.93 -8.07
N LYS A 136 -0.06 -17.33 -7.06
CA LYS A 136 -0.01 -18.74 -6.61
C LYS A 136 -1.31 -19.21 -5.97
N TYR A 137 -1.95 -18.39 -5.15
CA TYR A 137 -3.10 -18.78 -4.34
C TYR A 137 -4.44 -18.22 -4.84
N GLN A 138 -4.40 -17.42 -5.92
CA GLN A 138 -5.55 -16.77 -6.55
C GLN A 138 -6.43 -16.00 -5.56
N ARG A 139 -5.78 -15.27 -4.63
CA ARG A 139 -6.48 -14.46 -3.62
C ARG A 139 -5.64 -13.32 -3.06
N ILE A 140 -6.33 -12.29 -2.58
CA ILE A 140 -5.78 -11.18 -1.81
C ILE A 140 -6.34 -11.27 -0.39
N ASP A 141 -5.47 -11.17 0.62
CA ASP A 141 -5.88 -11.19 2.01
C ASP A 141 -5.75 -9.77 2.61
N LEU A 142 -6.85 -9.24 3.15
CA LEU A 142 -6.89 -7.96 3.86
C LEU A 142 -7.24 -8.20 5.32
N ARG A 143 -6.59 -7.47 6.24
CA ARG A 143 -6.95 -7.51 7.67
C ARG A 143 -8.42 -7.13 7.84
N ASP A 144 -9.10 -7.77 8.78
CA ASP A 144 -10.53 -7.61 9.06
C ASP A 144 -10.98 -6.14 9.14
N ASN A 145 -10.40 -5.37 10.06
CA ASN A 145 -10.75 -3.97 10.27
C ASN A 145 -10.51 -3.11 9.01
N LYS A 146 -9.47 -3.43 8.24
CA LYS A 146 -9.13 -2.72 6.99
C LYS A 146 -10.18 -3.02 5.92
N PHE A 147 -10.51 -4.29 5.72
CA PHE A 147 -11.52 -4.70 4.75
C PHE A 147 -12.89 -4.10 5.07
N GLU A 148 -13.35 -4.18 6.33
CA GLU A 148 -14.67 -3.68 6.73
C GLU A 148 -14.80 -2.17 6.52
N LYS A 149 -13.75 -1.41 6.83
CA LYS A 149 -13.71 0.03 6.59
C LYS A 149 -13.70 0.39 5.10
N LEU A 150 -12.92 -0.33 4.30
CA LEU A 150 -12.89 -0.12 2.84
C LEU A 150 -14.24 -0.46 2.19
N LYS A 151 -14.88 -1.54 2.64
CA LYS A 151 -16.20 -1.98 2.16
C LYS A 151 -17.30 -0.98 2.54
N SER A 152 -17.30 -0.45 3.77
CA SER A 152 -18.28 0.55 4.19
C SER A 152 -18.15 1.87 3.42
N LYS A 153 -16.93 2.25 3.04
CA LYS A 153 -16.63 3.40 2.19
C LYS A 153 -16.81 3.13 0.69
N GLN A 154 -17.25 1.93 0.30
CA GLN A 154 -17.44 1.52 -1.09
C GLN A 154 -16.18 1.76 -1.96
N ALA A 155 -15.00 1.50 -1.40
CA ALA A 155 -13.73 1.81 -2.03
C ALA A 155 -13.46 0.98 -3.30
N ILE A 156 -12.67 1.52 -4.21
CA ILE A 156 -12.03 0.79 -5.30
C ILE A 156 -10.63 0.42 -4.84
N LEU A 157 -10.29 -0.86 -4.93
CA LEU A 157 -8.92 -1.32 -4.68
C LEU A 157 -8.16 -1.31 -6.02
N ILE A 158 -7.02 -0.63 -6.03
CA ILE A 158 -5.97 -0.81 -7.03
C ILE A 158 -5.00 -1.83 -6.45
N CYS A 159 -5.03 -3.07 -6.93
CA CYS A 159 -4.19 -4.13 -6.41
C CYS A 159 -3.04 -4.41 -7.38
N VAL A 160 -1.80 -4.04 -7.03
CA VAL A 160 -0.63 -4.26 -7.88
C VAL A 160 0.20 -5.44 -7.37
N ASP A 161 0.36 -6.46 -8.22
CA ASP A 161 1.32 -7.55 -8.03
C ASP A 161 2.64 -7.17 -8.71
N ILE A 162 3.53 -6.57 -7.93
CA ILE A 162 4.82 -6.06 -8.39
C ILE A 162 5.71 -7.22 -8.86
N CYS A 163 5.66 -8.36 -8.16
CA CYS A 163 6.45 -9.55 -8.48
C CYS A 163 6.10 -10.12 -9.86
N ASN A 164 4.81 -10.12 -10.20
CA ASN A 164 4.31 -10.69 -11.44
C ASN A 164 4.08 -9.66 -12.55
N LYS A 165 4.29 -8.36 -12.27
CA LYS A 165 3.98 -7.25 -13.17
C LYS A 165 2.53 -7.31 -13.65
N GLU A 166 1.62 -7.54 -12.71
CA GLU A 166 0.17 -7.66 -12.94
C GLU A 166 -0.60 -6.73 -12.00
N PHE A 167 -1.81 -6.34 -12.35
CA PHE A 167 -2.71 -5.63 -11.44
C PHE A 167 -4.17 -6.03 -11.63
N TYR A 168 -4.97 -5.71 -10.59
CA TYR A 168 -6.41 -5.93 -10.53
C TYR A 168 -7.09 -4.64 -10.06
N LEU A 169 -8.28 -4.37 -10.58
CA LEU A 169 -9.15 -3.31 -10.08
C LEU A 169 -10.39 -3.94 -9.47
N ILE A 170 -10.62 -3.69 -8.18
CA ILE A 170 -11.71 -4.34 -7.44
C ILE A 170 -12.63 -3.27 -6.87
N ASP A 171 -13.84 -3.17 -7.42
CA ASP A 171 -14.88 -2.29 -6.87
C ASP A 171 -15.59 -2.97 -5.70
N LEU A 172 -15.27 -2.53 -4.47
CA LEU A 172 -15.89 -3.10 -3.28
C LEU A 172 -17.40 -2.87 -3.21
N LYS A 173 -17.96 -1.93 -3.97
CA LYS A 173 -19.41 -1.76 -4.07
C LYS A 173 -20.08 -2.94 -4.79
N LYS A 174 -19.43 -3.49 -5.82
CA LYS A 174 -19.98 -4.54 -6.70
C LYS A 174 -19.63 -5.96 -6.24
N ILE A 175 -18.54 -6.12 -5.48
CA ILE A 175 -18.10 -7.44 -5.03
C ILE A 175 -19.00 -7.99 -3.91
N ASN A 176 -19.84 -8.95 -4.26
CA ASN A 176 -20.78 -9.60 -3.33
C ASN A 176 -20.56 -11.11 -3.22
N LYS A 177 -19.80 -11.69 -4.16
CA LYS A 177 -19.36 -13.08 -4.17
C LYS A 177 -17.83 -13.09 -4.05
N ASN A 178 -17.22 -14.24 -3.75
CA ASN A 178 -15.76 -14.41 -3.71
C ASN A 178 -15.03 -13.71 -2.56
N ILE A 179 -15.72 -13.50 -1.43
CA ILE A 179 -15.10 -13.02 -0.19
C ILE A 179 -15.30 -14.06 0.91
N LYS A 180 -14.24 -14.35 1.67
CA LYS A 180 -14.29 -15.27 2.82
C LYS A 180 -13.61 -14.67 4.03
N TYR A 181 -14.32 -14.61 5.15
CA TYR A 181 -13.72 -14.34 6.44
C TYR A 181 -12.90 -15.54 6.94
N ILE A 182 -11.72 -15.28 7.51
CA ILE A 182 -10.90 -16.25 8.21
C ILE A 182 -10.58 -15.71 9.61
N GLY A 183 -10.88 -16.51 10.64
CA GLY A 183 -10.63 -16.12 12.04
C GLY A 183 -9.14 -16.08 12.41
N HIS A 184 -8.27 -16.69 11.60
CA HIS A 184 -6.83 -16.71 11.83
C HIS A 184 -6.03 -16.75 10.53
N HIS A 185 -5.36 -15.65 10.21
CA HIS A 185 -4.42 -15.55 9.10
C HIS A 185 -2.98 -15.79 9.59
N LYS A 186 -2.34 -16.88 9.15
CA LYS A 186 -1.03 -17.34 9.65
C LYS A 186 0.07 -16.26 9.65
N PRO A 187 0.21 -15.42 8.61
CA PRO A 187 1.16 -14.30 8.63
C PRO A 187 0.88 -13.24 9.71
N TYR A 188 -0.39 -12.90 9.95
CA TYR A 188 -0.77 -11.79 10.85
C TYR A 188 -1.05 -12.25 12.29
N GLY A 189 -1.36 -13.55 12.49
CA GLY A 189 -1.87 -14.07 13.75
C GLY A 189 -3.26 -13.51 14.13
N LYS A 190 -3.98 -12.91 13.17
CA LYS A 190 -5.22 -12.13 13.36
C LYS A 190 -6.25 -12.48 12.29
N PRO A 191 -7.53 -12.10 12.46
CA PRO A 191 -8.53 -12.32 11.43
C PRO A 191 -8.27 -11.51 10.15
N ALA A 192 -8.82 -12.00 9.04
CA ALA A 192 -8.71 -11.37 7.73
C ALA A 192 -9.89 -11.75 6.83
N TYR A 193 -10.07 -10.99 5.75
CA TYR A 193 -10.92 -11.36 4.62
C TYR A 193 -10.06 -11.73 3.43
N GLN A 194 -10.42 -12.83 2.78
CA GLN A 194 -9.81 -13.30 1.53
C GLN A 194 -10.73 -12.92 0.38
N ILE A 195 -10.19 -12.19 -0.59
CA ILE A 195 -10.84 -11.86 -1.86
C ILE A 195 -10.29 -12.81 -2.91
N PHE A 196 -11.10 -13.71 -3.45
CA PHE A 196 -10.67 -14.65 -4.49
C PHE A 196 -10.66 -13.98 -5.88
N LEU A 197 -9.61 -14.26 -6.66
CA LEU A 197 -9.31 -13.58 -7.92
C LEU A 197 -9.87 -14.30 -9.15
N ASN A 198 -10.47 -15.49 -9.00
CA ASN A 198 -10.86 -16.36 -10.12
C ASN A 198 -11.77 -15.69 -11.17
N ASP A 199 -12.65 -14.79 -10.73
CA ASP A 199 -13.61 -14.07 -11.59
C ASP A 199 -13.23 -12.59 -11.76
N ILE A 200 -12.01 -12.20 -11.39
CA ILE A 200 -11.52 -10.83 -11.45
C ILE A 200 -10.52 -10.73 -12.60
N THR A 201 -10.77 -9.80 -13.52
CA THR A 201 -9.88 -9.56 -14.65
C THR A 201 -8.50 -9.15 -14.17
N VAL A 202 -7.47 -9.86 -14.64
CA VAL A 202 -6.07 -9.50 -14.46
C VAL A 202 -5.59 -8.67 -15.65
N HIS A 203 -4.76 -7.67 -15.36
CA HIS A 203 -4.15 -6.81 -16.36
C HIS A 203 -2.63 -6.83 -16.21
N SER A 204 -1.89 -6.67 -17.31
CA SER A 204 -0.45 -6.44 -17.25
C SER A 204 -0.16 -5.05 -16.67
N PHE A 205 0.77 -4.97 -15.73
CA PHE A 205 1.09 -3.71 -15.06
C PHE A 205 2.04 -2.85 -15.90
N SER A 206 1.50 -1.71 -16.33
CA SER A 206 2.23 -0.48 -16.64
C SER A 206 1.39 0.68 -16.09
N ILE A 207 2.02 1.83 -15.86
CA ILE A 207 1.30 3.03 -15.39
C ILE A 207 0.24 3.44 -16.41
N GLU A 208 0.56 3.41 -17.70
CA GLU A 208 -0.36 3.77 -18.78
C GLU A 208 -1.56 2.81 -18.81
N ASN A 209 -1.32 1.50 -18.70
CA ASN A 209 -2.41 0.53 -18.68
C ASN A 209 -3.28 0.69 -17.42
N LEU A 210 -2.67 0.95 -16.25
CA LEU A 210 -3.41 1.24 -15.02
C LEU A 210 -4.35 2.45 -15.21
N ILE A 211 -3.84 3.56 -15.75
CA ILE A 211 -4.63 4.76 -16.03
C ILE A 211 -5.80 4.44 -16.97
N VAL A 212 -5.53 3.70 -18.06
CA VAL A 212 -6.56 3.33 -19.04
C VAL A 212 -7.66 2.48 -18.39
N GLN A 213 -7.31 1.42 -17.65
CA GLN A 213 -8.33 0.56 -17.04
C GLN A 213 -9.07 1.25 -15.90
N LEU A 214 -8.38 2.08 -15.11
CA LEU A 214 -9.02 2.87 -14.06
C LEU A 214 -10.02 3.86 -14.67
N ASN A 215 -9.66 4.55 -15.74
CA ASN A 215 -10.59 5.45 -16.44
C ASN A 215 -11.84 4.73 -16.96
N LYS A 216 -11.70 3.52 -17.53
CA LYS A 216 -12.84 2.70 -17.95
C LYS A 216 -13.75 2.38 -16.77
N LEU A 217 -13.18 1.85 -15.67
CA LEU A 217 -13.93 1.50 -14.47
C LEU A 217 -14.68 2.72 -13.89
N LEU A 218 -14.03 3.89 -13.87
CA LEU A 218 -14.63 5.12 -13.36
C LEU A 218 -15.71 5.67 -14.30
N ASN A 219 -15.61 5.46 -15.61
CA ASN A 219 -16.64 5.89 -16.57
C ASN A 219 -17.87 4.98 -16.53
N GLU A 220 -17.72 3.69 -16.23
CA GLU A 220 -18.85 2.75 -16.03
C GLU A 220 -19.64 3.02 -14.73
N LYS A 221 -19.14 3.89 -13.85
CA LYS A 221 -19.85 4.29 -12.61
C LYS A 221 -20.80 5.47 -12.82
N ILE A 222 -20.66 6.21 -13.92
CA ILE A 222 -21.56 7.31 -14.34
C ILE A 222 -22.67 6.73 -15.21
#